data_AF-A0A4U0UNI1-F1
#
_entry.id   AF-A0A4U0UNI1-F1
#
_cell.length_a   1.000
_cell.length_b   1.000
_cell.length_c   1.000
_cell.angle_alpha   90.00
_cell.angle_beta   90.00
_cell.angle_gamma   90.00
#
_symmetry.space_group_name_H-M   'P 1'
#
loop_
_entity.id
_entity.type
_entity.pdbx_description
1 polymer ?
#
loop_
_entity_poly.entity_id
_entity_poly.type
_entity_poly.pdbx_seq_one_letter_code
_entity_poly.pdbx_strand_id
1 'polypeptide(L)'
;MSTRTNTPFATPTPITTPTQAKTGATTYKHRNVDVQLTYLKDDPLYKTVKPLQVTPNFADTAHKTNVQLEPGQPETLHDVRDIGGKPLGDFTLDNHGFKYVNAPTAFKDWDSQPKIAQAYLPELEALLRREIDGCDEILFYDARIRQEGDEGLRVEGLSYNPFARQVHTDNTERSVLEKIHQVTEIKADYLLSGRARIINIWRPIKHPVYDCGLAIADGGKLREDDVLECERHLAKTGAYWDTMGVIRYRPGFSWYYCSSQAESEVLLFKNYDSATDLPARFCLHTAFDLPADTIPPNAPTRESIEVRALIFTYPLAGRRPSGVMLHPLALSLERNSLKRLDDEHPITDRLRTDIDEGHEVKDAVLLLRRNEIRRLERECAALNTKLEQAEAQREHAVTQHLRAVEQIQIQAVSIAALQNELYLYKSPRPTSRSRTEDSWRHHSASPSSAERPETFRVPPRRNSPTDVYREVELLHQTIERQEAEIQKWVREAMGRGSEAVSRSWQGSVDEAVRREREKDSWVIRGLREEIARLSGARSLGFR
;
A
#
# COMPACT_ATOMS: atom_id res chain seq x y z
N MET A 1 -85.42 -24.98 -63.55
CA MET A 1 -84.02 -25.00 -63.06
C MET A 1 -84.00 -24.41 -61.66
N SER A 2 -83.52 -25.22 -60.71
CA SER A 2 -83.14 -24.96 -59.31
C SER A 2 -84.06 -24.14 -58.39
N THR A 3 -84.82 -24.90 -57.60
CA THR A 3 -85.31 -24.59 -56.26
C THR A 3 -84.18 -24.12 -55.33
N ARG A 4 -84.35 -22.96 -54.69
CA ARG A 4 -83.55 -22.55 -53.52
C ARG A 4 -84.44 -22.48 -52.28
N THR A 5 -84.08 -23.32 -51.32
CA THR A 5 -84.67 -23.54 -50.01
C THR A 5 -84.41 -22.37 -49.06
N ASN A 6 -85.45 -21.98 -48.33
CA ASN A 6 -85.38 -21.11 -47.15
C ASN A 6 -84.51 -21.74 -46.06
N THR A 7 -83.57 -20.96 -45.54
CA THR A 7 -82.92 -21.20 -44.23
C THR A 7 -83.00 -19.90 -43.42
N PRO A 8 -83.36 -19.93 -42.12
CA PRO A 8 -83.48 -18.71 -41.32
C PRO A 8 -82.09 -18.19 -40.92
N PHE A 9 -81.94 -16.87 -40.94
CA PHE A 9 -80.78 -16.16 -40.41
C PHE A 9 -80.59 -16.49 -38.92
N ALA A 10 -79.44 -17.09 -38.59
CA ALA A 10 -79.00 -17.25 -37.21
C ALA A 10 -78.57 -15.90 -36.64
N THR A 11 -79.10 -15.56 -35.46
CA THR A 11 -78.66 -14.48 -34.59
C THR A 11 -77.15 -14.56 -34.33
N PRO A 12 -76.41 -13.43 -34.32
CA PRO A 12 -74.99 -13.44 -33.99
C PRO A 12 -74.81 -13.84 -32.52
N THR A 13 -74.08 -14.94 -32.32
CA THR A 13 -73.57 -15.37 -31.01
C THR A 13 -72.70 -14.25 -30.43
N PRO A 14 -72.85 -13.89 -29.14
CA PRO A 14 -71.92 -12.96 -28.52
C PRO A 14 -70.52 -13.58 -28.58
N ILE A 15 -69.56 -12.81 -29.09
CA ILE A 15 -68.14 -13.15 -29.06
C ILE A 15 -67.76 -13.22 -27.58
N THR A 16 -67.71 -14.43 -27.05
CA THR A 16 -67.11 -14.71 -25.74
C THR A 16 -65.65 -14.32 -25.87
N THR A 17 -65.29 -13.20 -25.26
CA THR A 17 -63.90 -12.79 -25.04
C THR A 17 -63.18 -14.01 -24.46
N PRO A 18 -61.97 -14.37 -24.93
CA PRO A 18 -61.22 -15.44 -24.29
C PRO A 18 -61.08 -15.06 -22.83
N THR A 19 -61.66 -15.88 -21.95
CA THR A 19 -61.47 -15.79 -20.51
C THR A 19 -59.99 -15.58 -20.31
N GLN A 20 -59.60 -14.42 -19.80
CA GLN A 20 -58.24 -14.21 -19.29
C GLN A 20 -57.99 -15.41 -18.40
N ALA A 21 -57.13 -16.32 -18.86
CA ALA A 21 -56.51 -17.26 -17.96
C ALA A 21 -55.94 -16.37 -16.86
N LYS A 22 -56.50 -16.48 -15.66
CA LYS A 22 -55.86 -15.97 -14.46
C LYS A 22 -54.52 -16.68 -14.46
N THR A 23 -53.50 -16.02 -15.01
CA THR A 23 -52.12 -16.34 -14.71
C THR A 23 -52.09 -16.30 -13.21
N GLY A 24 -51.97 -17.47 -12.59
CA GLY A 24 -51.74 -17.55 -11.17
C GLY A 24 -50.45 -16.77 -10.96
N ALA A 25 -50.57 -15.52 -10.49
CA ALA A 25 -49.46 -14.82 -9.93
C ALA A 25 -49.07 -15.68 -8.73
N THR A 26 -48.10 -16.57 -8.92
CA THR A 26 -47.33 -17.14 -7.83
C THR A 26 -46.76 -15.95 -7.10
N THR A 27 -47.43 -15.53 -6.02
CA THR A 27 -46.93 -14.53 -5.09
C THR A 27 -45.60 -15.04 -4.60
N TYR A 28 -44.52 -14.43 -5.10
CA TYR A 28 -43.18 -14.71 -4.61
C TYR A 28 -43.16 -14.40 -3.12
N LYS A 29 -42.86 -15.39 -2.29
CA LYS A 29 -42.85 -15.21 -0.84
C LYS A 29 -41.51 -14.61 -0.43
N HIS A 30 -41.48 -13.31 -0.25
CA HIS A 30 -40.39 -12.61 0.45
C HIS A 30 -40.29 -13.20 1.85
N ARG A 31 -39.11 -13.67 2.24
CA ARG A 31 -38.86 -14.29 3.55
C ARG A 31 -37.37 -14.37 3.84
N ASN A 32 -37.01 -14.42 5.11
CA ASN A 32 -35.67 -14.82 5.52
C ASN A 32 -35.37 -16.25 5.07
N VAL A 33 -34.10 -16.54 4.76
CA VAL A 33 -33.66 -17.88 4.32
C VAL A 33 -32.47 -18.33 5.16
N ASP A 34 -32.46 -19.60 5.54
CA ASP A 34 -31.33 -20.21 6.22
C ASP A 34 -30.42 -20.86 5.17
N VAL A 35 -29.14 -20.51 5.17
CA VAL A 35 -28.16 -21.01 4.22
C VAL A 35 -26.86 -21.35 4.93
N GLN A 36 -26.04 -22.18 4.28
CA GLN A 36 -24.70 -22.48 4.75
C GLN A 36 -23.71 -21.78 3.81
N LEU A 37 -23.12 -20.68 4.30
CA LEU A 37 -22.12 -19.93 3.54
C LEU A 37 -20.75 -20.61 3.63
N THR A 38 -19.89 -20.37 2.63
CA THR A 38 -18.54 -20.95 2.58
C THR A 38 -17.50 -19.95 3.07
N TYR A 39 -16.67 -20.36 4.01
CA TYR A 39 -15.67 -19.53 4.69
C TYR A 39 -14.26 -20.09 4.51
N LEU A 40 -13.25 -19.31 4.86
CA LEU A 40 -11.90 -19.81 5.08
C LEU A 40 -11.92 -20.79 6.24
N LYS A 41 -11.33 -21.97 6.02
CA LYS A 41 -11.15 -22.98 7.05
C LYS A 41 -10.33 -22.43 8.22
N ASP A 42 -10.74 -22.75 9.44
CA ASP A 42 -9.96 -22.39 10.63
C ASP A 42 -8.74 -23.31 10.78
N ASP A 43 -7.68 -23.01 10.04
CA ASP A 43 -6.42 -23.75 10.05
C ASP A 43 -5.34 -23.01 10.86
N PRO A 44 -4.66 -23.65 11.84
CA PRO A 44 -3.53 -23.07 12.55
C PRO A 44 -2.40 -22.56 11.65
N LEU A 45 -2.30 -23.07 10.42
CA LEU A 45 -1.37 -22.60 9.38
C LEU A 45 -1.45 -21.08 9.20
N TYR A 46 -2.65 -20.50 9.24
CA TYR A 46 -2.87 -19.07 8.99
C TYR A 46 -2.34 -18.15 10.10
N LYS A 47 -1.81 -18.72 11.20
CA LYS A 47 -1.10 -17.97 12.23
C LYS A 47 0.36 -17.68 11.86
N THR A 48 0.95 -18.48 10.97
CA THR A 48 2.37 -18.38 10.58
C THR A 48 2.56 -18.13 9.10
N VAL A 49 1.58 -18.48 8.26
CA VAL A 49 1.62 -18.32 6.81
C VAL A 49 0.39 -17.58 6.33
N LYS A 50 0.56 -16.51 5.55
CA LYS A 50 -0.58 -15.78 4.98
C LYS A 50 -1.37 -16.67 4.01
N PRO A 51 -2.71 -16.54 3.97
CA PRO A 51 -3.50 -17.10 2.90
C PRO A 51 -2.99 -16.62 1.53
N LEU A 52 -2.86 -17.54 0.59
CA LEU A 52 -2.41 -17.30 -0.77
C LEU A 52 -3.33 -18.05 -1.71
N GLN A 53 -3.90 -17.32 -2.66
CA GLN A 53 -4.82 -17.80 -3.68
C GLN A 53 -4.21 -17.62 -5.08
N VAL A 54 -4.42 -18.60 -5.95
CA VAL A 54 -4.05 -18.52 -7.36
C VAL A 54 -5.28 -18.21 -8.24
N THR A 55 -5.18 -17.18 -9.07
CA THR A 55 -6.26 -16.68 -9.96
C THR A 55 -5.95 -17.02 -11.43
N PRO A 56 -6.92 -17.24 -12.33
CA PRO A 56 -8.38 -17.07 -12.18
C PRO A 56 -9.15 -18.29 -11.65
N ASN A 57 -8.61 -19.50 -11.80
CA ASN A 57 -9.49 -20.65 -11.87
C ASN A 57 -9.94 -21.26 -10.54
N PHE A 58 -9.45 -20.84 -9.37
CA PHE A 58 -9.68 -21.49 -8.05
C PHE A 58 -9.35 -23.00 -7.98
N ALA A 59 -9.27 -23.69 -9.12
CA ALA A 59 -8.91 -25.06 -9.37
C ALA A 59 -7.39 -25.13 -9.34
N ASP A 60 -6.88 -25.16 -8.13
CA ASP A 60 -5.49 -25.43 -7.88
C ASP A 60 -5.22 -26.93 -8.03
N THR A 61 -5.16 -27.39 -9.27
CA THR A 61 -4.78 -28.77 -9.60
C THR A 61 -3.31 -29.08 -9.23
N ALA A 62 -2.54 -28.08 -8.82
CA ALA A 62 -1.11 -28.17 -8.55
C ALA A 62 -0.73 -27.85 -7.08
N HIS A 63 -1.69 -27.70 -6.16
CA HIS A 63 -1.45 -27.37 -4.74
C HIS A 63 -0.61 -26.08 -4.52
N LYS A 64 -0.72 -25.10 -5.43
CA LYS A 64 -0.13 -23.75 -5.36
C LYS A 64 -0.89 -22.78 -4.46
N THR A 65 -2.14 -23.05 -4.10
CA THR A 65 -2.94 -22.28 -3.13
C THR A 65 -2.81 -22.93 -1.75
N ASN A 66 -2.78 -22.11 -0.70
CA ASN A 66 -2.94 -22.62 0.67
C ASN A 66 -4.31 -22.26 1.27
N VAL A 67 -5.17 -21.58 0.51
CA VAL A 67 -6.56 -21.28 0.89
C VAL A 67 -7.37 -22.58 0.85
N GLN A 68 -7.87 -22.98 2.02
CA GLN A 68 -8.84 -24.07 2.16
C GLN A 68 -10.16 -23.46 2.58
N LEU A 69 -11.24 -23.88 1.93
CA LEU A 69 -12.59 -23.40 2.20
C LEU A 69 -13.39 -24.50 2.88
N GLU A 70 -14.28 -24.11 3.78
CA GLU A 70 -15.23 -25.01 4.42
C GLU A 70 -16.59 -24.34 4.63
N PRO A 71 -17.68 -25.12 4.65
CA PRO A 71 -18.98 -24.58 5.01
C PRO A 71 -19.00 -24.14 6.48
N GLY A 72 -19.55 -22.95 6.75
CA GLY A 72 -19.81 -22.46 8.10
C GLY A 72 -20.99 -23.16 8.78
N GLN A 73 -21.45 -22.63 9.91
CA GLN A 73 -22.74 -23.05 10.46
C GLN A 73 -23.89 -22.46 9.62
N PRO A 74 -25.10 -23.04 9.66
CA PRO A 74 -26.27 -22.42 9.06
C PRO A 74 -26.51 -21.02 9.64
N GLU A 75 -26.69 -20.04 8.77
CA GLU A 75 -26.93 -18.63 9.10
C GLU A 75 -28.19 -18.14 8.39
N THR A 76 -28.97 -17.32 9.09
CA THR A 76 -30.16 -16.69 8.52
C THR A 76 -29.78 -15.44 7.75
N LEU A 77 -30.11 -15.41 6.47
CA LEU A 77 -30.06 -14.22 5.62
C LEU A 77 -31.41 -13.53 5.71
N HIS A 78 -31.38 -12.28 6.18
CA HIS A 78 -32.57 -11.46 6.30
C HIS A 78 -32.94 -10.83 4.96
N ASP A 79 -34.17 -11.05 4.50
CA ASP A 79 -34.66 -10.38 3.31
C ASP A 79 -34.93 -8.91 3.65
N VAL A 80 -34.28 -7.98 2.95
CA VAL A 80 -34.47 -6.54 3.17
C VAL A 80 -35.91 -6.08 2.92
N ARG A 81 -36.75 -6.91 2.31
CA ARG A 81 -38.19 -6.66 2.14
C ARG A 81 -39.04 -7.11 3.34
N ASP A 82 -38.51 -7.96 4.21
CA ASP A 82 -39.22 -8.57 5.35
C ASP A 82 -38.47 -8.35 6.69
N ILE A 83 -38.03 -7.11 6.92
CA ILE A 83 -37.29 -6.70 8.14
C ILE A 83 -38.20 -6.16 9.25
N GLY A 84 -39.41 -6.71 9.42
CA GLY A 84 -40.27 -6.38 10.57
C GLY A 84 -40.75 -4.92 10.62
N GLY A 85 -41.00 -4.31 9.46
CA GLY A 85 -41.59 -2.97 9.37
C GLY A 85 -40.62 -1.81 9.16
N LYS A 86 -39.32 -2.08 8.95
CA LYS A 86 -38.37 -1.07 8.48
C LYS A 86 -38.47 -0.89 6.96
N PRO A 87 -38.57 0.34 6.43
CA PRO A 87 -38.58 0.56 4.99
C PRO A 87 -37.25 0.15 4.35
N LEU A 88 -37.31 -0.16 3.06
CA LEU A 88 -36.17 -0.31 2.15
C LEU A 88 -35.42 1.05 2.10
N GLY A 89 -34.57 1.34 3.08
CA GLY A 89 -33.99 2.68 3.25
C GLY A 89 -33.25 2.96 4.56
N ASP A 90 -33.39 2.12 5.59
CA ASP A 90 -32.64 2.30 6.84
C ASP A 90 -31.14 1.98 6.71
N PHE A 91 -30.75 1.23 5.68
CA PHE A 91 -29.35 0.89 5.42
C PHE A 91 -28.65 2.04 4.70
N THR A 92 -27.54 2.49 5.30
CA THR A 92 -26.69 3.54 4.77
C THR A 92 -25.28 3.02 4.57
N LEU A 93 -24.58 3.58 3.59
CA LEU A 93 -23.17 3.26 3.34
C LEU A 93 -22.30 3.50 4.58
N ASP A 94 -22.54 4.56 5.35
CA ASP A 94 -21.69 4.91 6.49
C ASP A 94 -21.93 4.07 7.74
N ASN A 95 -23.17 3.66 8.00
CA ASN A 95 -23.49 2.86 9.19
C ASN A 95 -23.42 1.35 8.92
N HIS A 96 -23.79 0.91 7.72
CA HIS A 96 -23.95 -0.52 7.41
C HIS A 96 -23.05 -0.98 6.27
N GLY A 97 -22.45 -0.07 5.52
CA GLY A 97 -21.56 -0.38 4.41
C GLY A 97 -22.29 -0.68 3.10
N PHE A 98 -23.63 -0.77 3.10
CA PHE A 98 -24.43 -1.01 1.90
C PHE A 98 -25.74 -0.21 1.89
N LYS A 99 -26.32 -0.06 0.69
CA LYS A 99 -27.59 0.62 0.45
C LYS A 99 -28.24 0.07 -0.82
N TYR A 100 -29.53 -0.24 -0.76
CA TYR A 100 -30.34 -0.51 -1.94
C TYR A 100 -30.97 0.78 -2.45
N VAL A 101 -30.89 1.03 -3.75
CA VAL A 101 -31.43 2.24 -4.38
C VAL A 101 -32.27 1.88 -5.60
N ASN A 102 -33.39 2.59 -5.77
CA ASN A 102 -34.19 2.48 -7.00
C ASN A 102 -33.56 3.38 -8.08
N ALA A 103 -32.99 2.77 -9.10
CA ALA A 103 -32.30 3.40 -10.21
C ALA A 103 -32.68 2.71 -11.54
N PRO A 104 -33.91 2.90 -12.05
CA PRO A 104 -34.30 2.35 -13.35
C PRO A 104 -33.39 2.87 -14.46
N THR A 105 -33.12 2.04 -15.46
CA THR A 105 -32.30 2.38 -16.64
C THR A 105 -33.03 1.98 -17.92
N ALA A 106 -32.87 2.80 -18.97
CA ALA A 106 -33.32 2.46 -20.31
C ALA A 106 -32.25 1.67 -21.09
N PHE A 107 -31.05 1.51 -20.54
CA PHE A 107 -29.95 0.79 -21.16
C PHE A 107 -30.26 -0.70 -21.30
N LYS A 108 -30.08 -1.25 -22.51
CA LYS A 108 -30.34 -2.67 -22.84
C LYS A 108 -29.20 -3.36 -23.58
N ASP A 109 -28.23 -2.61 -24.09
CA ASP A 109 -27.09 -3.12 -24.88
C ASP A 109 -25.95 -3.65 -23.99
N TRP A 110 -26.28 -4.60 -23.10
CA TRP A 110 -25.33 -5.18 -22.14
C TRP A 110 -24.20 -6.00 -22.77
N ASP A 111 -24.31 -6.32 -24.05
CA ASP A 111 -23.32 -7.02 -24.85
C ASP A 111 -22.27 -6.09 -25.48
N SER A 112 -22.45 -4.76 -25.37
CA SER A 112 -21.61 -3.78 -26.05
C SER A 112 -20.84 -2.89 -25.09
N GLN A 113 -19.54 -3.13 -25.03
CA GLN A 113 -18.58 -2.40 -24.22
C GLN A 113 -18.56 -0.89 -24.48
N PRO A 114 -18.45 -0.44 -25.74
CA PRO A 114 -18.45 0.99 -26.02
C PRO A 114 -19.76 1.65 -25.61
N LYS A 115 -20.90 0.97 -25.76
CA LYS A 115 -22.20 1.48 -25.33
C LYS A 115 -22.32 1.54 -23.80
N ILE A 116 -21.79 0.56 -23.07
CA ILE A 116 -21.71 0.61 -21.60
C ILE A 116 -20.92 1.86 -21.18
N ALA A 117 -19.77 2.13 -21.80
CA ALA A 117 -18.99 3.33 -21.51
C ALA A 117 -19.74 4.63 -21.81
N GLN A 118 -20.31 4.73 -23.02
CA GLN A 118 -20.88 6.00 -23.52
C GLN A 118 -22.24 6.33 -22.91
N ALA A 119 -23.02 5.33 -22.50
CA ALA A 119 -24.39 5.54 -22.00
C ALA A 119 -24.56 5.12 -20.53
N TYR A 120 -24.07 3.95 -20.13
CA TYR A 120 -24.35 3.41 -18.79
C TYR A 120 -23.45 4.00 -17.69
N LEU A 121 -22.15 4.18 -17.93
CA LEU A 121 -21.26 4.79 -16.93
C LEU A 121 -21.66 6.24 -16.57
N PRO A 122 -22.09 7.10 -17.50
CA PRO A 122 -22.67 8.40 -17.16
C PRO A 122 -23.92 8.32 -16.29
N GLU A 123 -24.82 7.36 -16.53
CA GLU A 123 -25.97 7.10 -15.67
C GLU A 123 -25.55 6.71 -14.24
N LEU A 124 -24.50 5.87 -14.12
CA LEU A 124 -23.93 5.51 -12.82
C LEU A 124 -23.25 6.68 -12.13
N GLU A 125 -22.57 7.57 -12.85
CA GLU A 125 -21.96 8.76 -12.25
C GLU A 125 -23.05 9.66 -11.63
N ALA A 126 -24.13 9.90 -12.36
CA ALA A 126 -25.27 10.66 -11.86
C ALA A 126 -25.93 9.98 -10.64
N LEU A 127 -26.05 8.65 -10.65
CA LEU A 127 -26.53 7.87 -9.52
C LEU A 127 -25.63 8.06 -8.29
N LEU A 128 -24.31 7.88 -8.42
CA LEU A 128 -23.37 7.99 -7.31
C LEU A 128 -23.35 9.41 -6.72
N ARG A 129 -23.35 10.45 -7.56
CA ARG A 129 -23.41 11.84 -7.08
C ARG A 129 -24.70 12.18 -6.35
N ARG A 130 -25.81 11.51 -6.67
CA ARG A 130 -27.10 11.68 -5.99
C ARG A 130 -27.16 10.94 -4.66
N GLU A 131 -26.61 9.73 -4.61
CA GLU A 131 -26.78 8.82 -3.48
C GLU A 131 -25.66 8.91 -2.43
N ILE A 132 -24.53 9.55 -2.75
CA ILE A 132 -23.32 9.57 -1.92
C ILE A 132 -22.85 11.00 -1.69
N ASP A 133 -22.76 11.37 -0.41
CA ASP A 133 -22.22 12.66 0.02
C ASP A 133 -20.68 12.71 -0.16
N GLY A 134 -20.17 13.91 -0.41
CA GLY A 134 -18.74 14.17 -0.60
C GLY A 134 -18.16 13.50 -1.85
N CYS A 135 -18.90 13.50 -2.94
CA CYS A 135 -18.52 12.83 -4.18
C CYS A 135 -17.85 13.82 -5.16
N ASP A 136 -16.64 14.29 -4.81
CA ASP A 136 -15.92 15.31 -5.60
C ASP A 136 -15.36 14.73 -6.90
N GLU A 137 -14.67 13.59 -6.80
CA GLU A 137 -14.07 12.88 -7.95
C GLU A 137 -14.50 11.40 -7.93
N ILE A 138 -15.01 10.91 -9.05
CA ILE A 138 -15.38 9.50 -9.27
C ILE A 138 -14.47 8.96 -10.36
N LEU A 139 -13.92 7.76 -10.16
CA LEU A 139 -13.17 7.04 -11.19
C LEU A 139 -13.66 5.59 -11.26
N PHE A 140 -14.29 5.23 -12.37
CA PHE A 140 -14.59 3.83 -12.65
C PHE A 140 -13.34 3.10 -13.14
N TYR A 141 -13.06 1.91 -12.59
CA TYR A 141 -11.84 1.16 -12.90
C TYR A 141 -12.07 -0.32 -13.21
N ASP A 142 -13.23 -0.89 -12.89
CA ASP A 142 -13.55 -2.29 -13.13
C ASP A 142 -15.05 -2.43 -13.42
N ALA A 143 -15.39 -3.31 -14.35
CA ALA A 143 -16.76 -3.73 -14.60
C ALA A 143 -16.80 -5.22 -14.96
N ARG A 144 -17.87 -5.91 -14.57
CA ARG A 144 -18.03 -7.36 -14.72
C ARG A 144 -19.47 -7.72 -15.01
N ILE A 145 -19.72 -8.48 -16.07
CA ILE A 145 -21.02 -9.13 -16.29
C ILE A 145 -20.87 -10.61 -15.96
N ARG A 146 -21.85 -11.15 -15.22
CA ARG A 146 -21.86 -12.56 -14.79
C ARG A 146 -23.21 -13.21 -15.07
N GLN A 147 -23.19 -14.44 -15.60
CA GLN A 147 -24.36 -15.30 -15.79
C GLN A 147 -24.06 -16.75 -15.34
N GLU A 148 -25.08 -17.60 -15.15
CA GLU A 148 -24.86 -19.01 -14.84
C GLU A 148 -24.21 -19.76 -16.02
N GLY A 149 -23.22 -20.61 -15.70
CA GLY A 149 -22.42 -21.33 -16.68
C GLY A 149 -21.16 -20.58 -17.13
N ASP A 150 -20.21 -21.35 -17.66
CA ASP A 150 -18.87 -20.88 -18.07
C ASP A 150 -18.88 -19.98 -19.33
N GLU A 151 -20.07 -19.72 -19.90
CA GLU A 151 -20.26 -19.13 -21.23
C GLU A 151 -20.93 -17.75 -21.24
N GLY A 152 -20.78 -16.97 -20.16
CA GLY A 152 -21.06 -15.54 -20.05
C GLY A 152 -21.13 -14.72 -21.34
N LEU A 153 -22.17 -13.89 -21.52
CA LEU A 153 -22.26 -12.89 -22.59
C LEU A 153 -21.00 -12.02 -22.63
N ARG A 154 -20.31 -12.11 -23.77
CA ARG A 154 -18.92 -11.70 -23.97
C ARG A 154 -18.84 -10.22 -24.29
N VAL A 155 -18.53 -9.42 -23.28
CA VAL A 155 -18.02 -8.07 -23.50
C VAL A 155 -16.52 -8.11 -23.32
N GLU A 156 -15.78 -7.95 -24.41
CA GLU A 156 -14.32 -8.14 -24.53
C GLU A 156 -13.52 -7.53 -23.36
N GLY A 157 -13.30 -8.34 -22.31
CA GLY A 157 -12.44 -8.12 -21.17
C GLY A 157 -12.97 -7.42 -19.92
N LEU A 158 -14.26 -7.49 -19.73
CA LEU A 158 -14.72 -7.58 -18.36
C LEU A 158 -14.16 -8.87 -17.71
N SER A 159 -13.77 -8.79 -16.44
CA SER A 159 -13.26 -9.92 -15.68
C SER A 159 -14.32 -11.03 -15.58
N TYR A 160 -13.97 -12.23 -16.01
CA TYR A 160 -14.80 -13.42 -15.90
C TYR A 160 -14.32 -14.26 -14.70
N ASN A 161 -15.20 -14.47 -13.72
CA ASN A 161 -15.05 -15.47 -12.67
C ASN A 161 -16.44 -16.09 -12.46
N PRO A 162 -16.54 -17.39 -12.09
CA PRO A 162 -17.77 -17.93 -11.57
C PRO A 162 -18.25 -17.09 -10.37
N PHE A 163 -19.53 -17.22 -10.04
CA PHE A 163 -20.08 -16.56 -8.86
C PHE A 163 -19.19 -16.85 -7.64
N ALA A 164 -18.75 -15.80 -6.95
CA ALA A 164 -17.85 -15.94 -5.82
C ALA A 164 -18.64 -16.48 -4.61
N ARG A 165 -18.57 -17.80 -4.42
CA ARG A 165 -19.30 -18.54 -3.39
C ARG A 165 -18.60 -18.59 -2.02
N GLN A 166 -17.37 -18.08 -1.94
CA GLN A 166 -16.69 -17.85 -0.66
C GLN A 166 -17.08 -16.47 -0.11
N VAL A 167 -17.17 -16.34 1.21
CA VAL A 167 -17.31 -15.05 1.87
C VAL A 167 -16.00 -14.28 1.76
N HIS A 168 -16.06 -13.06 1.23
CA HIS A 168 -14.87 -12.26 0.92
C HIS A 168 -15.12 -10.76 1.01
N THR A 169 -14.01 -10.00 1.00
CA THR A 169 -13.95 -8.62 0.48
C THR A 169 -13.08 -8.64 -0.79
N ASP A 170 -13.37 -7.78 -1.78
CA ASP A 170 -12.61 -7.84 -3.05
C ASP A 170 -11.18 -7.32 -2.90
N ASN A 171 -10.98 -6.40 -1.95
CA ASN A 171 -9.75 -5.68 -1.69
C ASN A 171 -9.43 -5.66 -0.19
N THR A 172 -8.16 -5.38 0.10
CA THR A 172 -7.70 -4.98 1.43
C THR A 172 -7.21 -3.54 1.36
N GLU A 173 -6.99 -2.89 2.51
CA GLU A 173 -6.44 -1.54 2.55
C GLU A 173 -5.14 -1.41 1.73
N ARG A 174 -4.26 -2.41 1.82
CA ARG A 174 -3.03 -2.44 1.01
C ARG A 174 -3.32 -2.38 -0.49
N SER A 175 -4.19 -3.25 -1.01
CA SER A 175 -4.48 -3.29 -2.44
C SER A 175 -5.25 -2.06 -2.92
N VAL A 176 -6.04 -1.43 -2.05
CA VAL A 176 -6.70 -0.16 -2.37
C VAL A 176 -5.72 1.00 -2.47
N LEU A 177 -4.81 1.14 -1.50
CA LEU A 177 -3.81 2.21 -1.53
C LEU A 177 -2.88 2.06 -2.74
N GLU A 178 -2.39 0.85 -3.01
CA GLU A 178 -1.61 0.54 -4.22
C GLU A 178 -2.38 0.96 -5.49
N LYS A 179 -3.66 0.63 -5.57
CA LYS A 179 -4.53 1.00 -6.71
C LYS A 179 -4.74 2.50 -6.84
N ILE A 180 -4.99 3.22 -5.75
CA ILE A 180 -5.15 4.68 -5.78
C ILE A 180 -3.88 5.34 -6.30
N HIS A 181 -2.70 4.91 -5.84
CA HIS A 181 -1.43 5.41 -6.34
C HIS A 181 -1.22 5.11 -7.84
N GLN A 182 -1.59 3.91 -8.30
CA GLN A 182 -1.47 3.53 -9.71
C GLN A 182 -2.41 4.34 -10.61
N VAL A 183 -3.67 4.53 -10.21
CA VAL A 183 -4.71 5.12 -11.07
C VAL A 183 -4.70 6.64 -11.04
N THR A 184 -4.28 7.25 -9.93
CA THR A 184 -4.34 8.72 -9.73
C THR A 184 -2.97 9.38 -9.73
N GLU A 185 -1.91 8.58 -9.74
CA GLU A 185 -0.51 8.98 -9.91
C GLU A 185 -0.09 10.16 -9.01
N ILE A 186 0.03 11.35 -9.59
CA ILE A 186 0.46 12.57 -8.89
C ILE A 186 -0.60 13.11 -7.92
N LYS A 187 -1.88 12.79 -8.11
CA LYS A 187 -2.97 13.23 -7.24
C LYS A 187 -3.13 12.36 -6.00
N ALA A 188 -2.52 11.18 -5.96
CA ALA A 188 -2.78 10.17 -4.94
C ALA A 188 -2.65 10.72 -3.51
N ASP A 189 -1.54 11.38 -3.19
CA ASP A 189 -1.30 11.93 -1.83
C ASP A 189 -2.35 12.98 -1.44
N TYR A 190 -2.77 13.83 -2.38
CA TYR A 190 -3.83 14.82 -2.16
C TYR A 190 -5.19 14.15 -1.95
N LEU A 191 -5.54 13.16 -2.78
CA LEU A 191 -6.82 12.45 -2.68
C LEU A 191 -6.91 11.61 -1.41
N LEU A 192 -5.81 10.97 -1.00
CA LEU A 192 -5.68 10.19 0.23
C LEU A 192 -5.66 11.07 1.49
N SER A 193 -5.34 12.36 1.38
CA SER A 193 -5.49 13.32 2.49
C SER A 193 -6.93 13.74 2.74
N GLY A 194 -7.85 13.42 1.81
CA GLY A 194 -9.29 13.54 2.00
C GLY A 194 -9.91 12.19 2.39
N ARG A 195 -11.10 11.89 1.88
CA ARG A 195 -11.77 10.60 2.07
C ARG A 195 -11.83 9.83 0.76
N ALA A 196 -11.08 8.74 0.66
CA ALA A 196 -11.14 7.77 -0.43
C ALA A 196 -12.05 6.58 -0.07
N ARG A 197 -12.87 6.16 -1.04
CA ARG A 197 -13.82 5.04 -0.94
C ARG A 197 -13.76 4.17 -2.20
N ILE A 198 -14.00 2.87 -2.04
CA ILE A 198 -14.38 2.00 -3.17
C ILE A 198 -15.82 1.57 -2.97
N ILE A 199 -16.66 1.91 -3.95
CA ILE A 199 -18.06 1.50 -4.00
C ILE A 199 -18.26 0.54 -5.17
N ASN A 200 -18.78 -0.63 -4.87
CA ASN A 200 -19.28 -1.58 -5.86
C ASN A 200 -20.75 -1.25 -6.13
N ILE A 201 -21.10 -1.20 -7.41
CA ILE A 201 -22.45 -0.97 -7.93
C ILE A 201 -22.91 -2.26 -8.60
N TRP A 202 -23.83 -2.98 -7.96
CA TRP A 202 -24.31 -4.26 -8.44
C TRP A 202 -25.77 -4.18 -8.88
N ARG A 203 -26.05 -4.66 -10.10
CA ARG A 203 -27.36 -4.57 -10.75
C ARG A 203 -27.71 -5.89 -11.45
N PRO A 204 -28.90 -6.47 -11.19
CA PRO A 204 -29.48 -7.51 -12.06
C PRO A 204 -29.76 -6.97 -13.45
N ILE A 205 -29.42 -7.71 -14.50
CA ILE A 205 -29.69 -7.32 -15.89
C ILE A 205 -30.71 -8.27 -16.52
N LYS A 206 -31.55 -7.75 -17.42
CA LYS A 206 -32.58 -8.46 -18.21
C LYS A 206 -33.79 -9.02 -17.44
N HIS A 207 -33.61 -9.44 -16.20
CA HIS A 207 -34.70 -9.98 -15.38
C HIS A 207 -34.36 -9.88 -13.88
N PRO A 208 -35.35 -10.05 -12.99
CA PRO A 208 -35.10 -10.17 -11.56
C PRO A 208 -34.23 -11.38 -11.21
N VAL A 209 -33.61 -11.32 -10.03
CA VAL A 209 -32.81 -12.43 -9.48
C VAL A 209 -33.74 -13.47 -8.86
N TYR A 210 -33.66 -14.71 -9.33
CA TYR A 210 -34.55 -15.79 -8.88
C TYR A 210 -33.84 -16.96 -8.22
N ASP A 211 -32.58 -17.22 -8.59
CA ASP A 211 -31.83 -18.44 -8.34
C ASP A 211 -30.58 -18.20 -7.47
N CYS A 212 -29.74 -17.23 -7.83
CA CYS A 212 -28.46 -16.97 -7.18
C CYS A 212 -28.41 -15.53 -6.64
N GLY A 213 -28.65 -15.36 -5.35
CA GLY A 213 -28.64 -14.06 -4.68
C GLY A 213 -27.23 -13.52 -4.43
N LEU A 214 -27.18 -12.27 -3.94
CA LEU A 214 -25.98 -11.68 -3.35
C LEU A 214 -26.27 -11.40 -1.89
N ALA A 215 -25.57 -12.12 -1.00
CA ALA A 215 -25.62 -11.88 0.44
C ALA A 215 -24.60 -10.79 0.80
N ILE A 216 -25.02 -9.85 1.65
CA ILE A 216 -24.20 -8.74 2.14
C ILE A 216 -24.26 -8.71 3.67
N ALA A 217 -23.11 -8.64 4.32
CA ALA A 217 -23.04 -8.49 5.78
C ALA A 217 -23.03 -7.02 6.18
N ASP A 218 -23.66 -6.72 7.31
CA ASP A 218 -23.59 -5.40 7.96
C ASP A 218 -22.14 -5.07 8.37
N GLY A 219 -21.54 -4.13 7.64
CA GLY A 219 -20.18 -3.66 7.85
C GLY A 219 -19.97 -3.03 9.22
N GLY A 220 -21.01 -2.45 9.83
CA GLY A 220 -20.94 -1.81 11.14
C GLY A 220 -20.82 -2.78 12.31
N LYS A 221 -20.95 -4.09 12.04
CA LYS A 221 -20.82 -5.17 13.04
C LYS A 221 -19.62 -6.07 12.80
N LEU A 222 -18.74 -5.70 11.86
CA LEU A 222 -17.51 -6.41 11.59
C LEU A 222 -16.46 -6.04 12.64
N ARG A 223 -15.61 -7.00 12.96
CA ARG A 223 -14.43 -6.85 13.82
C ARG A 223 -13.20 -6.74 12.96
N GLU A 224 -12.16 -6.13 13.50
CA GLU A 224 -10.88 -5.94 12.79
C GLU A 224 -10.24 -7.28 12.40
N ASP A 225 -10.43 -8.33 13.21
CA ASP A 225 -9.87 -9.67 13.01
C ASP A 225 -10.75 -10.62 12.17
N ASP A 226 -11.91 -10.15 11.70
CA ASP A 226 -12.82 -10.95 10.86
C ASP A 226 -12.24 -11.20 9.46
N VAL A 227 -11.38 -10.30 8.98
CA VAL A 227 -10.81 -10.36 7.64
C VAL A 227 -9.33 -10.67 7.71
N LEU A 228 -8.92 -11.74 7.06
CA LEU A 228 -7.52 -12.04 6.79
C LEU A 228 -7.13 -11.58 5.40
N GLU A 229 -6.02 -10.86 5.31
CA GLU A 229 -5.39 -10.54 4.03
C GLU A 229 -4.92 -11.84 3.35
N CYS A 230 -5.42 -12.06 2.14
CA CYS A 230 -5.00 -13.12 1.24
C CYS A 230 -4.28 -12.53 0.04
N GLU A 231 -3.07 -13.01 -0.23
CA GLU A 231 -2.34 -12.67 -1.45
C GLU A 231 -2.93 -13.41 -2.64
N ARG A 232 -3.12 -12.69 -3.76
CA ARG A 232 -3.48 -13.31 -5.03
C ARG A 232 -2.27 -13.33 -5.95
N HIS A 233 -2.03 -14.47 -6.56
CA HIS A 233 -0.94 -14.70 -7.50
C HIS A 233 -1.51 -15.21 -8.83
N LEU A 234 -0.90 -14.79 -9.94
CA LEU A 234 -1.33 -15.17 -11.28
C LEU A 234 -0.97 -16.63 -11.58
N ALA A 235 -1.93 -17.43 -12.05
CA ALA A 235 -1.69 -18.86 -12.34
C ALA A 235 -0.59 -19.08 -13.39
N LYS A 236 -0.51 -18.20 -14.38
CA LYS A 236 0.38 -18.29 -15.54
C LYS A 236 1.82 -17.98 -15.19
N THR A 237 2.05 -16.90 -14.43
CA THR A 237 3.38 -16.37 -14.13
C THR A 237 3.85 -16.68 -12.71
N GLY A 238 2.92 -16.96 -11.79
CA GLY A 238 3.19 -17.02 -10.35
C GLY A 238 3.53 -15.66 -9.73
N ALA A 239 3.36 -14.57 -10.47
CA ALA A 239 3.65 -13.23 -9.97
C ALA A 239 2.57 -12.78 -8.98
N TYR A 240 3.00 -12.02 -7.97
CA TYR A 240 2.08 -11.28 -7.09
C TYR A 240 1.19 -10.38 -7.94
N TRP A 241 -0.10 -10.42 -7.64
CA TRP A 241 -1.12 -9.65 -8.32
C TRP A 241 -1.62 -8.51 -7.45
N ASP A 242 -2.32 -8.86 -6.37
CA ASP A 242 -2.84 -7.95 -5.36
C ASP A 242 -3.23 -8.75 -4.10
N THR A 243 -4.03 -8.14 -3.22
CA THR A 243 -4.60 -8.82 -2.05
C THR A 243 -6.12 -8.64 -1.96
N MET A 244 -6.78 -9.65 -1.38
CA MET A 244 -8.21 -9.67 -1.06
C MET A 244 -8.45 -10.11 0.39
N GLY A 245 -9.65 -9.89 0.92
CA GLY A 245 -10.02 -10.38 2.25
C GLY A 245 -10.69 -11.75 2.19
N VAL A 246 -10.18 -12.69 2.98
CA VAL A 246 -10.81 -14.01 3.24
C VAL A 246 -11.25 -14.08 4.70
N ILE A 247 -12.38 -14.74 4.96
CA ILE A 247 -13.07 -14.62 6.26
C ILE A 247 -13.15 -15.99 6.93
N ARG A 248 -12.71 -16.07 8.18
CA ARG A 248 -12.98 -17.23 9.04
C ARG A 248 -14.39 -17.11 9.58
N TYR A 249 -15.09 -18.24 9.65
CA TYR A 249 -16.42 -18.25 10.25
C TYR A 249 -16.34 -17.82 11.72
N ARG A 250 -17.27 -16.94 12.12
CA ARG A 250 -17.62 -16.70 13.51
C ARG A 250 -19.13 -16.53 13.65
N PRO A 251 -19.72 -16.89 14.79
CA PRO A 251 -21.11 -16.56 15.03
C PRO A 251 -21.32 -15.04 15.08
N GLY A 252 -22.49 -14.60 14.61
CA GLY A 252 -22.97 -13.22 14.77
C GLY A 252 -22.67 -12.28 13.61
N PHE A 253 -22.36 -12.78 12.41
CA PHE A 253 -22.51 -11.96 11.20
C PHE A 253 -24.00 -11.65 11.00
N SER A 254 -24.32 -10.41 10.59
CA SER A 254 -25.68 -10.00 10.26
C SER A 254 -25.81 -9.92 8.75
N TRP A 255 -26.42 -10.95 8.17
CA TRP A 255 -26.53 -11.10 6.72
C TRP A 255 -27.86 -10.62 6.19
N TYR A 256 -27.80 -9.95 5.04
CA TYR A 256 -28.95 -9.43 4.32
C TYR A 256 -28.89 -9.82 2.85
N TYR A 257 -30.07 -9.89 2.22
CA TYR A 257 -30.20 -10.03 0.78
C TYR A 257 -31.51 -9.38 0.30
N CYS A 258 -31.66 -9.16 -0.99
CA CYS A 258 -32.93 -8.74 -1.58
C CYS A 258 -33.50 -9.90 -2.39
N SER A 259 -34.60 -10.49 -1.93
CA SER A 259 -35.33 -11.48 -2.73
C SER A 259 -35.78 -10.86 -4.06
N SER A 260 -36.08 -11.61 -5.12
CA SER A 260 -36.55 -11.09 -6.43
C SER A 260 -36.01 -9.71 -6.84
N GLN A 261 -34.72 -9.44 -6.67
CA GLN A 261 -34.18 -8.10 -6.87
C GLN A 261 -34.36 -7.70 -8.33
N ALA A 262 -35.09 -6.62 -8.59
CA ALA A 262 -35.45 -6.19 -9.93
C ALA A 262 -34.29 -5.46 -10.63
N GLU A 263 -34.35 -5.35 -11.96
CA GLU A 263 -33.36 -4.59 -12.75
C GLU A 263 -33.24 -3.12 -12.33
N SER A 264 -34.31 -2.54 -11.77
CA SER A 264 -34.32 -1.17 -11.26
C SER A 264 -33.72 -1.03 -9.86
N GLU A 265 -33.48 -2.14 -9.14
CA GLU A 265 -32.95 -2.12 -7.78
C GLU A 265 -31.44 -2.38 -7.82
N VAL A 266 -30.67 -1.34 -7.48
CA VAL A 266 -29.21 -1.38 -7.47
C VAL A 266 -28.72 -1.50 -6.02
N LEU A 267 -27.79 -2.43 -5.79
CA LEU A 267 -27.07 -2.53 -4.53
C LEU A 267 -25.77 -1.73 -4.65
N LEU A 268 -25.63 -0.70 -3.82
CA LEU A 268 -24.37 0.00 -3.59
C LEU A 268 -23.74 -0.56 -2.32
N PHE A 269 -22.48 -0.97 -2.36
CA PHE A 269 -21.79 -1.44 -1.16
C PHE A 269 -20.31 -1.07 -1.15
N LYS A 270 -19.78 -0.85 0.05
CA LYS A 270 -18.39 -0.47 0.28
C LYS A 270 -17.49 -1.69 0.21
N ASN A 271 -16.45 -1.59 -0.59
CA ASN A 271 -15.28 -2.46 -0.48
C ASN A 271 -14.20 -1.84 0.42
N TYR A 272 -14.16 -0.51 0.49
CA TYR A 272 -13.19 0.24 1.27
C TYR A 272 -13.67 1.65 1.61
N ASP A 273 -13.26 2.13 2.78
CA ASP A 273 -13.39 3.51 3.22
C ASP A 273 -12.18 3.87 4.10
N SER A 274 -11.54 4.99 3.75
CA SER A 274 -10.43 5.56 4.52
C SER A 274 -10.88 6.25 5.80
N ALA A 275 -12.17 6.61 5.92
CA ALA A 275 -12.71 7.19 7.15
C ALA A 275 -12.75 6.14 8.27
N THR A 276 -11.96 6.34 9.32
CA THR A 276 -11.82 5.43 10.47
C THR A 276 -12.80 5.72 11.61
N ASP A 277 -13.50 6.86 11.56
CA ASP A 277 -14.49 7.33 12.52
C ASP A 277 -15.93 6.87 12.21
N LEU A 278 -16.12 6.15 11.10
CA LEU A 278 -17.41 5.63 10.68
C LEU A 278 -17.58 4.15 11.04
N PRO A 279 -18.81 3.71 11.37
CA PRO A 279 -19.07 2.32 11.73
C PRO A 279 -18.68 1.31 10.64
N ALA A 280 -19.03 1.57 9.38
CA ALA A 280 -18.81 0.64 8.29
C ALA A 280 -17.79 1.16 7.26
N ARG A 281 -16.61 0.53 7.26
CA ARG A 281 -15.54 0.80 6.28
C ARG A 281 -15.62 -0.09 5.04
N PHE A 282 -16.19 -1.29 5.18
CA PHE A 282 -16.38 -2.27 4.11
C PHE A 282 -17.51 -3.23 4.49
N CYS A 283 -17.98 -4.02 3.53
CA CYS A 283 -18.91 -5.14 3.76
C CYS A 283 -18.29 -6.46 3.30
N LEU A 284 -18.72 -7.55 3.94
CA LEU A 284 -18.50 -8.90 3.42
C LEU A 284 -19.62 -9.25 2.45
N HIS A 285 -19.29 -9.95 1.37
CA HIS A 285 -20.28 -10.41 0.42
C HIS A 285 -19.98 -11.81 -0.12
N THR A 286 -21.03 -12.48 -0.58
CA THR A 286 -20.93 -13.75 -1.27
C THR A 286 -22.16 -14.04 -2.11
N ALA A 287 -21.96 -14.77 -3.22
CA ALA A 287 -23.07 -15.31 -3.97
C ALA A 287 -23.60 -16.58 -3.26
N PHE A 288 -24.92 -16.72 -3.17
CA PHE A 288 -25.56 -17.87 -2.54
C PHE A 288 -26.75 -18.34 -3.39
N ASP A 289 -27.07 -19.63 -3.29
CA ASP A 289 -28.24 -20.19 -3.97
C ASP A 289 -29.49 -19.98 -3.10
N LEU A 290 -30.54 -19.47 -3.72
CA LEU A 290 -31.86 -19.36 -3.10
C LEU A 290 -32.45 -20.77 -2.91
N PRO A 291 -33.21 -21.01 -1.82
CA PRO A 291 -33.86 -22.30 -1.61
C PRO A 291 -34.75 -22.68 -2.80
N ALA A 292 -34.66 -23.92 -3.26
CA ALA A 292 -35.32 -24.37 -4.49
C ALA A 292 -36.85 -24.15 -4.50
N ASP A 293 -37.50 -24.12 -3.33
CA ASP A 293 -38.94 -23.84 -3.19
C ASP A 293 -39.30 -22.36 -3.41
N THR A 294 -38.31 -21.46 -3.44
CA THR A 294 -38.49 -20.03 -3.74
C THR A 294 -38.29 -19.70 -5.21
N ILE A 295 -37.71 -20.61 -5.99
CA ILE A 295 -37.37 -20.39 -7.40
C ILE A 295 -38.60 -20.69 -8.27
N PRO A 296 -39.12 -19.73 -9.06
CA PRO A 296 -40.24 -19.99 -9.97
C PRO A 296 -39.89 -21.08 -11.01
N PRO A 297 -40.86 -21.91 -11.43
CA PRO A 297 -40.62 -22.88 -12.50
C PRO A 297 -40.13 -22.18 -13.79
N ASN A 298 -39.07 -22.70 -14.39
CA ASN A 298 -38.41 -22.14 -15.58
C ASN A 298 -37.87 -20.71 -15.38
N ALA A 299 -37.55 -20.31 -14.15
CA ALA A 299 -36.89 -19.04 -13.91
C ALA A 299 -35.55 -18.98 -14.68
N PRO A 300 -35.23 -17.85 -15.33
CA PRO A 300 -33.93 -17.66 -15.92
C PRO A 300 -32.87 -17.59 -14.82
N THR A 301 -31.66 -17.96 -15.20
CA THR A 301 -30.50 -17.98 -14.32
C THR A 301 -29.97 -16.56 -14.14
N ARG A 302 -29.44 -16.20 -12.97
CA ARG A 302 -29.04 -14.81 -12.70
C ARG A 302 -28.10 -14.29 -13.77
N GLU A 303 -28.46 -13.15 -14.37
CA GLU A 303 -27.55 -12.26 -15.08
C GLU A 303 -27.39 -10.95 -14.30
N SER A 304 -26.14 -10.49 -14.13
CA SER A 304 -25.86 -9.24 -13.38
C SER A 304 -24.64 -8.51 -13.91
N ILE A 305 -24.60 -7.19 -13.68
CA ILE A 305 -23.43 -6.34 -13.87
C ILE A 305 -22.96 -5.78 -12.52
N GLU A 306 -21.66 -5.78 -12.31
CA GLU A 306 -20.98 -5.11 -11.21
C GLU A 306 -20.00 -4.09 -11.78
N VAL A 307 -20.08 -2.84 -11.35
CA VAL A 307 -19.11 -1.78 -11.69
C VAL A 307 -18.47 -1.29 -10.39
N ARG A 308 -17.16 -1.05 -10.39
CA ARG A 308 -16.43 -0.54 -9.21
C ARG A 308 -15.92 0.87 -9.45
N ALA A 309 -16.18 1.73 -8.49
CA ALA A 309 -15.83 3.14 -8.53
C ALA A 309 -14.95 3.49 -7.33
N LEU A 310 -13.83 4.16 -7.61
CA LEU A 310 -13.13 4.98 -6.63
C LEU A 310 -13.88 6.29 -6.47
N ILE A 311 -14.17 6.68 -5.24
CA ILE A 311 -14.87 7.93 -4.91
C ILE A 311 -14.04 8.71 -3.91
N PHE A 312 -13.74 9.96 -4.24
CA PHE A 312 -12.93 10.84 -3.41
C PHE A 312 -13.73 12.05 -2.94
N THR A 313 -13.62 12.34 -1.64
CA THR A 313 -13.93 13.65 -1.06
C THR A 313 -12.63 14.39 -0.89
N TYR A 314 -12.56 15.62 -1.40
CA TYR A 314 -11.35 16.43 -1.29
C TYR A 314 -11.12 16.90 0.16
N PRO A 315 -9.86 17.08 0.57
CA PRO A 315 -9.54 17.69 1.85
C PRO A 315 -10.10 19.13 1.92
N LEU A 316 -10.66 19.52 3.07
CA LEU A 316 -11.23 20.86 3.28
C LEU A 316 -10.20 21.98 3.13
N ALA A 317 -8.92 21.69 3.37
CA ALA A 317 -7.80 22.62 3.24
C ALA A 317 -6.88 22.18 2.10
N GLY A 318 -7.01 22.79 0.92
CA GLY A 318 -6.14 22.52 -0.22
C GLY A 318 -6.57 23.25 -1.49
N ARG A 319 -5.61 23.60 -2.35
CA ARG A 319 -5.94 24.06 -3.71
C ARG A 319 -6.42 22.84 -4.50
N ARG A 320 -7.64 22.92 -5.06
CA ARG A 320 -8.19 21.87 -5.93
C ARG A 320 -7.23 21.59 -7.09
N PRO A 321 -6.92 20.32 -7.40
CA PRO A 321 -6.16 19.96 -8.58
C PRO A 321 -6.86 20.49 -9.84
N SER A 322 -6.13 21.19 -10.72
CA SER A 322 -6.65 21.59 -12.02
C SER A 322 -6.65 20.39 -12.97
N GLY A 323 -7.82 19.95 -13.43
CA GLY A 323 -7.96 18.93 -14.48
C GLY A 323 -9.06 17.91 -14.20
N VAL A 324 -9.96 17.73 -15.18
CA VAL A 324 -10.92 16.62 -15.21
C VAL A 324 -10.19 15.39 -15.70
N MET A 325 -10.17 14.32 -14.90
CA MET A 325 -9.66 13.02 -15.35
C MET A 325 -10.73 12.34 -16.20
N LEU A 326 -10.34 11.83 -17.37
CA LEU A 326 -11.16 10.88 -18.11
C LEU A 326 -11.24 9.57 -17.33
N HIS A 327 -12.43 8.97 -17.22
CA HIS A 327 -12.64 7.70 -16.53
C HIS A 327 -11.80 6.58 -17.18
N PRO A 328 -10.85 5.93 -16.47
CA PRO A 328 -9.98 4.91 -17.04
C PRO A 328 -10.75 3.72 -17.63
N LEU A 329 -11.85 3.32 -16.97
CA LEU A 329 -12.77 2.32 -17.50
C LEU A 329 -13.47 2.80 -18.77
N ALA A 330 -13.99 4.03 -18.82
CA ALA A 330 -14.69 4.52 -20.00
C ALA A 330 -13.80 4.49 -21.25
N LEU A 331 -12.55 4.96 -21.13
CA LEU A 331 -11.57 4.89 -22.22
C LEU A 331 -11.27 3.46 -22.68
N SER A 332 -11.15 2.54 -21.72
CA SER A 332 -10.83 1.14 -22.02
C SER A 332 -11.99 0.43 -22.71
N LEU A 333 -13.21 0.68 -22.25
CA LEU A 333 -14.44 0.15 -22.84
C LEU A 333 -14.71 0.75 -24.23
N GLU A 334 -14.48 2.05 -24.44
CA GLU A 334 -14.62 2.71 -25.75
C GLU A 334 -13.70 2.11 -26.81
N ARG A 335 -12.47 1.78 -26.41
CA ARG A 335 -11.48 1.13 -27.27
C ARG A 335 -11.72 -0.38 -27.44
N ASN A 336 -12.79 -0.92 -26.83
CA ASN A 336 -13.09 -2.35 -26.76
C ASN A 336 -11.85 -3.18 -26.36
N SER A 337 -11.07 -2.60 -25.46
CA SER A 337 -9.67 -2.95 -25.35
C SER A 337 -9.43 -3.98 -24.26
N LEU A 338 -10.30 -4.06 -23.27
CA LEU A 338 -10.21 -4.98 -22.16
C LEU A 338 -9.99 -6.45 -22.65
N LYS A 339 -9.26 -7.31 -21.89
CA LYS A 339 -9.04 -8.75 -22.23
C LYS A 339 -9.49 -9.72 -21.12
N ARG A 340 -9.67 -11.02 -21.43
CA ARG A 340 -10.03 -12.08 -20.46
C ARG A 340 -9.04 -12.09 -19.28
N LEU A 341 -9.49 -12.47 -18.08
CA LEU A 341 -8.59 -12.58 -16.91
C LEU A 341 -7.42 -13.53 -17.17
N ASP A 342 -7.68 -14.59 -17.92
CA ASP A 342 -6.72 -15.62 -18.32
C ASP A 342 -5.61 -15.07 -19.23
N ASP A 343 -5.86 -13.92 -19.87
CA ASP A 343 -4.96 -13.24 -20.81
C ASP A 343 -4.24 -12.01 -20.19
N GLU A 344 -4.44 -11.81 -18.88
CA GLU A 344 -3.86 -10.80 -17.97
C GLU A 344 -4.20 -9.31 -18.20
N HIS A 345 -4.24 -8.65 -17.03
CA HIS A 345 -4.28 -7.22 -16.71
C HIS A 345 -5.66 -6.50 -16.66
N PRO A 346 -6.20 -6.18 -15.46
CA PRO A 346 -7.28 -5.23 -15.28
C PRO A 346 -6.81 -3.88 -15.83
N ILE A 347 -7.75 -2.96 -16.02
CA ILE A 347 -7.45 -1.59 -16.50
C ILE A 347 -6.30 -0.92 -15.72
N THR A 348 -6.07 -1.33 -14.48
CA THR A 348 -4.99 -0.82 -13.62
C THR A 348 -3.61 -1.39 -13.92
N ASP A 349 -3.51 -2.54 -14.61
CA ASP A 349 -2.25 -3.14 -15.04
C ASP A 349 -1.87 -2.79 -16.47
N ARG A 350 -2.76 -2.11 -17.20
CA ARG A 350 -2.28 -1.26 -18.27
C ARG A 350 -1.57 -0.09 -17.63
N LEU A 351 -0.25 -0.22 -17.50
CA LEU A 351 0.59 0.87 -17.95
C LEU A 351 -0.05 1.37 -19.25
N ARG A 352 -0.67 2.54 -19.18
CA ARG A 352 -1.37 3.16 -20.28
C ARG A 352 -0.34 3.33 -21.40
N THR A 353 -0.25 2.36 -22.31
CA THR A 353 0.59 2.43 -23.51
C THR A 353 -0.11 3.18 -24.63
N ASP A 354 -1.28 3.75 -24.34
CA ASP A 354 -2.06 4.49 -25.31
C ASP A 354 -1.78 5.98 -25.13
N ILE A 355 -0.77 6.35 -25.91
CA ILE A 355 -0.05 7.62 -26.01
C ILE A 355 -0.99 8.81 -26.20
N ASP A 356 -0.93 9.77 -25.27
CA ASP A 356 -1.47 11.13 -25.42
C ASP A 356 -0.33 12.14 -25.20
N GLU A 357 0.29 12.55 -26.33
CA GLU A 357 1.65 13.13 -26.42
C GLU A 357 1.89 14.42 -25.60
N GLY A 358 0.84 15.11 -25.13
CA GLY A 358 0.96 16.39 -24.42
C GLY A 358 1.14 16.28 -22.90
N HIS A 359 0.53 15.29 -22.26
CA HIS A 359 0.61 15.10 -20.80
C HIS A 359 1.74 14.15 -20.39
N GLU A 360 2.12 13.21 -21.26
CA GLU A 360 3.18 12.22 -21.01
C GLU A 360 4.57 12.81 -20.82
N VAL A 361 4.93 13.88 -21.54
CA VAL A 361 6.24 14.52 -21.31
C VAL A 361 6.31 15.07 -19.89
N LYS A 362 5.22 15.65 -19.40
CA LYS A 362 5.16 16.20 -18.04
C LYS A 362 5.18 15.08 -17.01
N ASP A 363 4.41 14.02 -17.21
CA ASP A 363 4.29 12.92 -16.25
C ASP A 363 5.54 12.02 -16.26
N ALA A 364 6.15 11.77 -17.42
CA ALA A 364 7.44 11.10 -17.54
C ALA A 364 8.57 11.94 -16.93
N VAL A 365 8.57 13.27 -17.13
CA VAL A 365 9.53 14.17 -16.47
C VAL A 365 9.33 14.15 -14.96
N LEU A 366 8.10 14.15 -14.46
CA LEU A 366 7.80 14.08 -13.03
C LEU A 366 8.20 12.72 -12.44
N LEU A 367 7.97 11.61 -13.15
CA LEU A 367 8.37 10.27 -12.75
C LEU A 367 9.90 10.14 -12.70
N LEU A 368 10.60 10.65 -13.71
CA LEU A 368 12.06 10.69 -13.75
C LEU A 368 12.63 11.56 -12.63
N ARG A 369 12.02 12.72 -12.35
CA ARG A 369 12.40 13.58 -11.23
C ARG A 369 12.16 12.92 -9.88
N ARG A 370 11.04 12.21 -9.69
CA ARG A 370 10.73 11.46 -8.47
C ARG A 370 11.70 10.29 -8.24
N ASN A 371 12.05 9.56 -9.31
CA ASN A 371 13.04 8.50 -9.23
C ASN A 371 14.45 9.04 -8.91
N GLU A 372 14.79 10.20 -9.46
CA GLU A 372 16.05 10.88 -9.16
C GLU A 372 16.08 11.40 -7.71
N ILE A 373 14.98 11.97 -7.20
CA ILE A 373 14.86 12.38 -5.79
C ILE A 373 15.07 11.16 -4.87
N ARG A 374 14.40 10.04 -5.13
CA ARG A 374 14.57 8.80 -4.34
C ARG A 374 15.98 8.21 -4.44
N ARG A 375 16.69 8.46 -5.54
CA ARG A 375 18.09 8.04 -5.70
C ARG A 375 19.01 8.93 -4.88
N LEU A 376 18.82 10.25 -4.95
CA LEU A 376 19.55 11.24 -4.17
C LEU A 376 19.31 11.08 -2.67
N GLU A 377 18.09 10.79 -2.23
CA GLU A 377 17.78 10.48 -0.84
C GLU A 377 18.57 9.26 -0.33
N ARG A 378 18.70 8.21 -1.15
CA ARG A 378 19.52 7.04 -0.83
C ARG A 378 21.01 7.35 -0.78
N GLU A 379 21.50 8.19 -1.70
CA GLU A 379 22.90 8.65 -1.69
C GLU A 379 23.19 9.55 -0.48
N CYS A 380 22.29 10.47 -0.13
CA CYS A 380 22.38 11.29 1.07
C CYS A 380 22.38 10.43 2.35
N ALA A 381 21.51 9.42 2.43
CA ALA A 381 21.50 8.49 3.55
C ALA A 381 22.84 7.74 3.66
N ALA A 382 23.38 7.24 2.55
CA ALA A 382 24.67 6.57 2.52
C ALA A 382 25.85 7.49 2.88
N LEU A 383 25.80 8.77 2.46
CA LEU A 383 26.78 9.78 2.84
C LEU A 383 26.69 10.14 4.33
N ASN A 384 25.48 10.24 4.89
CA ASN A 384 25.28 10.47 6.32
C ASN A 384 25.85 9.31 7.14
N THR A 385 25.62 8.05 6.75
CA THR A 385 26.23 6.90 7.43
C THR A 385 27.77 6.95 7.37
N LYS A 386 28.35 7.37 6.25
CA LYS A 386 29.82 7.55 6.14
C LYS A 386 30.33 8.71 7.01
N LEU A 387 29.55 9.79 7.12
CA LEU A 387 29.87 10.93 7.99
C LEU A 387 29.86 10.50 9.46
N GLU A 388 28.82 9.80 9.90
CA GLU A 388 28.72 9.25 11.26
C GLU A 388 29.89 8.31 11.58
N GLN A 389 30.28 7.44 10.64
CA GLN A 389 31.46 6.58 10.79
C GLN A 389 32.75 7.38 10.91
N ALA A 390 32.92 8.44 10.12
CA ALA A 390 34.10 9.31 10.19
C ALA A 390 34.16 10.11 11.50
N GLU A 391 33.01 10.58 12.00
CA GLU A 391 32.90 11.26 13.29
C GLU A 391 33.25 10.31 14.44
N ALA A 392 32.73 9.08 14.43
CA ALA A 392 33.07 8.06 15.42
C ALA A 392 34.58 7.70 15.40
N GLN A 393 35.18 7.60 14.21
CA GLN A 393 36.62 7.38 14.08
C GLN A 393 37.43 8.57 14.63
N ARG A 394 36.98 9.81 14.39
CA ARG A 394 37.60 11.02 14.92
C ARG A 394 37.53 11.05 16.45
N GLU A 395 36.37 10.78 17.04
CA GLU A 395 36.21 10.71 18.49
C GLU A 395 37.09 9.63 19.12
N HIS A 396 37.19 8.46 18.47
CA HIS A 396 38.09 7.41 18.89
C HIS A 396 39.56 7.85 18.88
N ALA A 397 40.00 8.51 17.81
CA ALA A 397 41.36 9.03 17.69
C ALA A 397 41.66 10.14 18.73
N VAL A 398 40.71 11.05 18.99
CA VAL A 398 40.84 12.06 20.05
C VAL A 398 40.97 11.41 21.42
N THR A 399 40.16 10.39 21.71
CA THR A 399 40.22 9.66 22.98
C THR A 399 41.57 8.96 23.16
N GLN A 400 42.09 8.31 22.11
CA GLN A 400 43.42 7.70 22.13
C GLN A 400 44.53 8.73 22.34
N HIS A 401 44.43 9.90 21.69
CA HIS A 401 45.38 10.98 21.87
C HIS A 401 45.39 11.51 23.32
N LEU A 402 44.22 11.75 23.92
CA LEU A 402 44.12 12.22 25.31
C LEU A 402 44.73 11.20 26.30
N ARG A 403 44.49 9.90 26.09
CA ARG A 403 45.11 8.83 26.91
C ARG A 403 46.64 8.80 26.77
N ALA A 404 47.14 8.98 25.55
CA ALA A 404 48.59 9.02 25.32
C ALA A 404 49.23 10.24 25.99
N VAL A 405 48.59 11.42 25.93
CA VAL A 405 49.04 12.63 26.62
C VAL A 405 49.05 12.44 28.14
N GLU A 406 48.01 11.85 28.72
CA GLU A 406 47.95 11.52 30.15
C GLU A 406 49.09 10.57 30.55
N GLN A 407 49.36 9.55 29.75
CA GLN A 407 50.45 8.61 30.00
C GLN A 407 51.83 9.28 29.94
N ILE A 408 52.06 10.17 28.96
CA ILE A 408 53.29 10.98 28.88
C ILE A 408 53.42 11.85 30.13
N GLN A 409 52.34 12.47 30.62
CA GLN A 409 52.37 13.30 31.82
C GLN A 409 52.74 12.49 33.07
N ILE A 410 52.19 11.28 33.23
CA ILE A 410 52.52 10.36 34.33
C ILE A 410 54.01 9.97 34.27
N GLN A 411 54.53 9.67 33.08
CA GLN A 411 55.93 9.33 32.87
C GLN A 411 56.86 10.53 33.16
N ALA A 412 56.48 11.75 32.75
CA ALA A 412 57.24 12.96 33.03
C ALA A 412 57.35 13.24 34.54
N VAL A 413 56.26 13.07 35.29
CA VAL A 413 56.26 13.18 36.77
C VAL A 413 57.18 12.10 37.38
N SER A 414 57.14 10.88 36.84
CA SER A 414 58.02 9.79 37.29
C SER A 414 59.48 10.12 37.05
N ILE A 415 59.84 10.63 35.86
CA ILE A 415 61.19 11.09 35.54
C ILE A 415 61.65 12.17 36.52
N ALA A 416 60.81 13.18 36.79
CA ALA A 416 61.14 14.24 37.73
C ALA A 416 61.40 13.71 39.15
N ALA A 417 60.63 12.72 39.61
CA ALA A 417 60.85 12.07 40.90
C ALA A 417 62.19 11.31 40.94
N LEU A 418 62.54 10.60 39.87
CA LEU A 418 63.82 9.86 39.77
C LEU A 418 65.03 10.80 39.67
N GLN A 419 64.89 11.91 38.95
CA GLN A 419 65.92 12.95 38.89
C GLN A 419 66.15 13.60 40.26
N ASN A 420 65.09 13.81 41.05
CA ASN A 420 65.21 14.29 42.42
C ASN A 420 65.89 13.26 43.33
N GLU A 421 65.60 11.97 43.17
CA GLU A 421 66.30 10.89 43.87
C GLU A 421 67.80 10.89 43.53
N LEU A 422 68.16 11.01 42.25
CA LEU A 422 69.55 11.14 41.79
C LEU A 422 70.24 12.40 42.34
N TYR A 423 69.52 13.51 42.47
CA TYR A 423 70.04 14.74 43.09
C TYR A 423 70.35 14.55 44.58
N LEU A 424 69.48 13.83 45.30
CA LEU A 424 69.72 13.45 46.71
C LEU A 424 70.92 12.51 46.86
N TYR A 425 71.20 11.63 45.88
CA TYR A 425 72.42 10.82 45.86
C TYR A 425 73.71 11.64 45.64
N LYS A 426 73.63 12.75 44.90
CA LYS A 426 74.78 13.64 44.60
C LYS A 426 75.01 14.73 45.65
N SER A 427 74.04 14.97 46.52
CA SER A 427 74.11 16.01 47.55
C SER A 427 75.02 15.57 48.72
N PRO A 428 75.96 16.41 49.19
CA PRO A 428 76.80 16.08 50.33
C PRO A 428 75.94 15.89 51.59
N ARG A 429 76.12 14.77 52.31
CA ARG A 429 75.49 14.62 53.64
C ARG A 429 76.06 15.69 54.58
N PRO A 430 75.22 16.45 55.31
CA PRO A 430 75.73 17.40 56.28
C PRO A 430 76.44 16.66 57.42
N THR A 431 77.65 17.10 57.73
CA THR A 431 78.49 16.58 58.80
C THR A 431 78.09 17.16 60.17
N SER A 432 77.72 16.24 61.06
CA SER A 432 77.78 16.27 62.53
C SER A 432 76.75 17.07 63.37
N ARG A 433 76.03 16.28 64.19
CA ARG A 433 75.61 16.42 65.61
C ARG A 433 75.14 17.79 66.15
N SER A 434 73.89 17.79 66.63
CA SER A 434 73.56 18.21 68.00
C SER A 434 72.27 17.52 68.44
N ARG A 435 72.30 16.97 69.65
CA ARG A 435 71.22 16.30 70.36
C ARG A 435 70.57 17.35 71.24
N THR A 436 69.30 17.69 71.01
CA THR A 436 68.41 18.26 72.03
C THR A 436 67.03 17.69 71.79
N GLU A 437 66.57 16.93 72.78
CA GLU A 437 65.15 16.69 73.02
C GLU A 437 64.51 18.06 73.26
N ASP A 438 63.44 18.40 72.53
CA ASP A 438 62.38 19.19 73.13
C ASP A 438 61.02 18.92 72.49
N SER A 439 60.15 18.47 73.39
CA SER A 439 58.71 18.31 73.35
C SER A 439 57.94 19.35 72.52
N TRP A 440 57.10 18.90 71.59
CA TRP A 440 55.74 19.45 71.43
C TRP A 440 54.72 18.34 71.25
N ARG A 441 53.91 18.15 72.30
CA ARG A 441 52.73 17.29 72.38
C ARG A 441 51.47 18.06 71.96
N HIS A 442 50.57 17.33 71.28
CA HIS A 442 49.10 17.52 71.14
C HIS A 442 48.63 18.82 70.44
N HIS A 443 47.69 18.82 69.50
CA HIS A 443 46.28 18.38 69.63
C HIS A 443 45.78 17.93 68.23
N SER A 444 45.40 16.68 68.00
CA SER A 444 44.04 16.12 68.10
C SER A 444 42.93 16.94 67.40
N ALA A 445 42.62 16.56 66.16
CA ALA A 445 41.24 16.44 65.65
C ALA A 445 41.21 15.60 64.35
N SER A 446 40.51 14.48 64.42
CA SER A 446 39.98 13.65 63.31
C SER A 446 38.51 13.37 63.67
N PRO A 447 37.61 12.91 62.77
CA PRO A 447 37.66 12.81 61.31
C PRO A 447 36.30 13.16 60.61
N SER A 448 36.29 13.25 59.27
CA SER A 448 35.13 12.93 58.40
C SER A 448 35.61 13.05 56.94
N SER A 449 36.06 11.96 56.30
CA SER A 449 35.26 10.97 55.54
C SER A 449 34.88 11.44 54.12
N ALA A 450 35.85 11.41 53.20
CA ALA A 450 35.68 10.98 51.81
C ALA A 450 37.06 10.99 51.12
N GLU A 451 37.48 9.81 50.66
CA GLU A 451 38.52 9.55 49.64
C GLU A 451 39.81 10.39 49.71
N ARG A 452 40.76 9.91 50.53
CA ARG A 452 42.17 10.24 50.36
C ARG A 452 42.66 9.61 49.05
N PRO A 453 43.38 10.35 48.19
CA PRO A 453 44.14 9.73 47.11
C PRO A 453 45.08 8.70 47.72
N GLU A 454 45.24 7.56 47.07
CA GLU A 454 46.20 6.54 47.47
C GLU A 454 47.50 7.21 47.91
N THR A 455 47.86 6.95 49.17
CA THR A 455 49.13 7.35 49.74
C THR A 455 50.23 6.99 48.75
N PHE A 456 50.94 8.00 48.26
CA PHE A 456 52.15 7.87 47.47
C PHE A 456 53.09 6.91 48.22
N ARG A 457 53.06 5.62 47.85
CA ARG A 457 53.98 4.63 48.42
C ARG A 457 55.36 5.05 47.94
N VAL A 458 56.19 5.52 48.86
CA VAL A 458 57.61 5.72 48.60
C VAL A 458 58.14 4.39 48.04
N PRO A 459 58.66 4.36 46.80
CA PRO A 459 59.15 3.13 46.21
C PRO A 459 60.26 2.53 47.09
N PRO A 460 60.41 1.19 47.15
CA PRO A 460 61.55 0.59 47.81
C PRO A 460 62.84 1.16 47.22
N ARG A 461 63.78 1.59 48.09
CA ARG A 461 65.07 2.17 47.67
C ARG A 461 65.73 1.27 46.63
N ARG A 462 66.03 1.84 45.48
CA ARG A 462 66.71 1.15 44.37
C ARG A 462 68.19 0.97 44.73
N ASN A 463 68.74 -0.19 44.37
CA ASN A 463 70.02 -0.64 44.89
C ASN A 463 71.24 0.08 44.30
N SER A 464 71.09 0.85 43.22
CA SER A 464 72.20 1.54 42.55
C SER A 464 71.74 2.78 41.75
N PRO A 465 72.50 3.90 41.77
CA PRO A 465 72.27 5.05 40.89
C PRO A 465 72.24 4.68 39.40
N THR A 466 73.00 3.65 39.00
CA THR A 466 73.08 3.17 37.62
C THR A 466 71.74 2.61 37.13
N ASP A 467 70.97 1.98 38.01
CA ASP A 467 69.64 1.45 37.69
C ASP A 467 68.64 2.59 37.45
N VAL A 468 68.75 3.67 38.24
CA VAL A 468 67.90 4.86 38.09
C VAL A 468 68.19 5.59 36.79
N TYR A 469 69.47 5.73 36.38
CA TYR A 469 69.81 6.30 35.07
C TYR A 469 69.26 5.48 33.91
N ARG A 470 69.37 4.15 33.98
CA ARG A 470 68.88 3.25 32.93
C ARG A 470 67.36 3.32 32.78
N GLU A 471 66.64 3.48 33.90
CA GLU A 471 65.18 3.62 33.90
C GLU A 471 64.73 4.98 33.36
N VAL A 472 65.42 6.08 33.72
CA VAL A 472 65.17 7.41 33.13
C VAL A 472 65.37 7.37 31.62
N GLU A 473 66.42 6.70 31.14
CA GLU A 473 66.71 6.60 29.71
C GLU A 473 65.67 5.76 28.95
N LEU A 474 65.20 4.66 29.53
CA LEU A 474 64.10 3.86 28.97
C LEU A 474 62.78 4.65 28.91
N LEU A 475 62.48 5.46 29.93
CA LEU A 475 61.29 6.32 29.94
C LEU A 475 61.37 7.43 28.90
N HIS A 476 62.53 8.08 28.73
CA HIS A 476 62.77 9.06 27.67
C HIS A 476 62.57 8.45 26.27
N GLN A 477 63.16 7.28 26.01
CA GLN A 477 62.96 6.58 24.73
C GLN A 477 61.50 6.18 24.49
N THR A 478 60.76 5.88 25.56
CA THR A 478 59.33 5.57 25.48
C THR A 478 58.51 6.81 25.12
N ILE A 479 58.79 7.96 25.74
CA ILE A 479 58.13 9.24 25.44
C ILE A 479 58.41 9.64 23.98
N GLU A 480 59.66 9.60 23.52
CA GLU A 480 60.01 9.93 22.13
C GLU A 480 59.28 9.06 21.11
N ARG A 481 59.12 7.76 21.40
CA ARG A 481 58.36 6.83 20.56
C ARG A 481 56.88 7.17 20.52
N GLN A 482 56.29 7.50 21.67
CA GLN A 482 54.89 7.87 21.77
C GLN A 482 54.60 9.22 21.08
N GLU A 483 55.50 10.20 21.21
CA GLU A 483 55.41 11.47 20.49
C GLU A 483 55.49 11.30 18.97
N ALA A 484 56.39 10.42 18.49
CA ALA A 484 56.48 10.08 17.08
C ALA A 484 55.21 9.40 16.54
N GLU A 485 54.56 8.53 17.32
CA GLU A 485 53.26 7.92 16.97
C GLU A 485 52.13 8.95 16.93
N ILE A 486 52.08 9.87 17.91
CA ILE A 486 51.12 10.98 17.91
C ILE A 486 51.29 11.85 16.65
N GLN A 487 52.53 12.21 16.30
CA GLN A 487 52.81 12.99 15.08
C GLN A 487 52.45 12.24 13.80
N LYS A 488 52.57 10.91 13.79
CA LYS A 488 52.10 10.06 12.68
C LYS A 488 50.58 10.10 12.57
N TRP A 489 49.84 9.95 13.68
CA TRP A 489 48.38 10.03 13.68
C TRP A 489 47.85 11.40 13.25
N VAL A 490 48.48 12.49 13.69
CA VAL A 490 48.13 13.85 13.25
C VAL A 490 48.29 14.00 11.72
N ARG A 491 49.38 13.50 11.15
CA ARG A 491 49.60 13.51 9.69
C ARG A 491 48.60 12.64 8.93
N GLU A 492 48.27 11.46 9.46
CA GLU A 492 47.31 10.54 8.83
C GLU A 492 45.87 11.08 8.87
N ALA A 493 45.47 11.72 9.98
CA ALA A 493 44.16 12.34 10.13
C ALA A 493 43.97 13.55 9.20
N MET A 494 44.99 14.40 9.06
CA MET A 494 44.94 15.58 8.17
C MET A 494 45.09 15.22 6.69
N GLY A 495 45.84 14.16 6.35
CA GLY A 495 46.05 13.72 4.97
C GLY A 495 44.86 13.00 4.34
N ARG A 496 44.13 12.16 5.11
CA ARG A 496 43.02 11.36 4.56
C ARG A 496 41.69 12.10 4.46
N GLY A 497 41.43 13.07 5.36
CA GLY A 497 40.17 13.83 5.37
C GLY A 497 40.01 14.80 4.20
N SER A 498 41.09 15.47 3.79
CA SER A 498 41.07 16.47 2.71
C SER A 498 41.02 15.84 1.31
N GLU A 499 41.80 14.77 1.10
CA GLU A 499 42.05 14.24 -0.24
C GLU A 499 40.98 13.24 -0.69
N ALA A 500 40.45 12.42 0.23
CA ALA A 500 39.42 11.43 -0.09
C ALA A 500 38.04 12.09 -0.31
N VAL A 501 37.70 13.11 0.49
CA VAL A 501 36.44 13.86 0.35
C VAL A 501 36.47 14.70 -0.92
N SER A 502 37.58 15.37 -1.23
CA SER A 502 37.67 16.22 -2.44
C SER A 502 37.70 15.41 -3.74
N ARG A 503 38.40 14.26 -3.82
CA ARG A 503 38.44 13.44 -5.04
C ARG A 503 37.15 12.65 -5.26
N SER A 504 36.54 12.13 -4.19
CA SER A 504 35.27 11.41 -4.29
C SER A 504 34.11 12.34 -4.64
N TRP A 505 34.11 13.57 -4.12
CA TRP A 505 33.11 14.58 -4.44
C TRP A 505 33.29 15.10 -5.88
N GLN A 506 34.51 15.48 -6.27
CA GLN A 506 34.79 15.97 -7.62
C GLN A 506 34.50 14.90 -8.69
N GLY A 507 34.90 13.64 -8.47
CA GLY A 507 34.58 12.55 -9.39
C GLY A 507 33.08 12.25 -9.50
N SER A 508 32.33 12.41 -8.42
CA SER A 508 30.86 12.25 -8.45
C SER A 508 30.18 13.41 -9.17
N VAL A 509 30.67 14.64 -8.97
CA VAL A 509 30.19 15.84 -9.67
C VAL A 509 30.50 15.76 -11.17
N ASP A 510 31.72 15.37 -11.55
CA ASP A 510 32.13 15.26 -12.95
C ASP A 510 31.34 14.17 -13.69
N GLU A 511 31.08 13.02 -13.05
CA GLU A 511 30.26 11.95 -13.62
C GLU A 511 28.77 12.34 -13.71
N ALA A 512 28.24 13.09 -12.74
CA ALA A 512 26.88 13.62 -12.79
C ALA A 512 26.73 14.67 -13.92
N VAL A 513 27.69 15.57 -14.06
CA VAL A 513 27.73 16.57 -15.15
C VAL A 513 27.85 15.89 -16.51
N ARG A 514 28.67 14.83 -16.62
CA ARG A 514 28.79 14.04 -17.85
C ARG A 514 27.45 13.38 -18.24
N ARG A 515 26.75 12.79 -17.27
CA ARG A 515 25.47 12.09 -17.53
C ARG A 515 24.32 13.03 -17.85
N GLU A 516 24.25 14.21 -17.25
CA GLU A 516 23.26 15.22 -17.66
C GLU A 516 23.52 15.73 -19.09
N ARG A 517 24.79 15.95 -19.45
CA ARG A 517 25.15 16.29 -20.84
C ARG A 517 24.82 15.18 -21.84
N GLU A 518 24.82 13.91 -21.42
CA GLU A 518 24.41 12.77 -22.25
C GLU A 518 22.89 12.66 -22.40
N LYS A 519 22.11 12.99 -21.36
CA LYS A 519 20.63 13.02 -21.46
C LYS A 519 20.15 14.07 -22.46
N ASP A 520 20.78 15.25 -22.46
CA ASP A 520 20.47 16.32 -23.40
C ASP A 520 21.08 16.09 -24.80
N SER A 521 22.01 15.14 -24.94
CA SER A 521 22.73 14.87 -26.19
C SER A 521 21.81 14.48 -27.35
N TRP A 522 20.72 13.76 -27.07
CA TRP A 522 19.73 13.37 -28.08
C TRP A 522 18.86 14.56 -28.50
N VAL A 523 18.42 15.38 -27.54
CA VAL A 523 17.65 16.61 -27.78
C VAL A 523 18.48 17.64 -28.55
N ILE A 524 19.74 17.85 -28.16
CA ILE A 524 20.68 18.75 -28.84
C ILE A 524 20.98 18.24 -30.26
N ARG A 525 21.09 16.92 -30.47
CA ARG A 525 21.22 16.36 -31.84
C ARG A 525 19.97 16.60 -32.67
N GLY A 526 18.79 16.28 -32.15
CA GLY A 526 17.53 16.51 -32.85
C GLY A 526 17.32 17.98 -33.21
N LEU A 527 17.62 18.91 -32.28
CA LEU A 527 17.57 20.35 -32.55
C LEU A 527 18.61 20.81 -33.58
N ARG A 528 19.82 20.24 -33.59
CA ARG A 528 20.84 20.55 -34.59
C ARG A 528 20.49 20.02 -35.98
N GLU A 529 19.94 18.81 -36.06
CA GLU A 529 19.44 18.22 -37.30
C GLU A 529 18.27 19.04 -37.86
N GLU A 530 17.37 19.48 -36.98
CA GLU A 530 16.24 20.34 -37.34
C GLU A 530 16.68 21.74 -37.79
N ILE A 531 17.64 22.35 -37.08
CA ILE A 531 18.25 23.62 -37.50
C ILE A 531 18.96 23.45 -38.85
N ALA A 532 19.70 22.36 -39.07
CA ALA A 532 20.36 22.09 -40.35
C ALA A 532 19.35 21.90 -41.49
N ARG A 533 18.22 21.23 -41.22
CA ARG A 533 17.11 21.05 -42.16
C ARG A 533 16.46 22.39 -42.54
N LEU A 534 16.19 23.24 -41.54
CA LEU A 534 15.60 24.56 -41.73
C LEU A 534 16.57 25.56 -42.41
N SER A 535 17.87 25.48 -42.09
CA SER A 535 18.92 26.25 -42.75
C SER A 535 19.17 25.80 -44.20
N GLY A 536 19.11 24.49 -44.47
CA GLY A 536 19.18 23.92 -45.82
C GLY A 536 17.98 24.31 -46.68
N ALA A 537 16.77 24.31 -46.11
CA ALA A 537 15.57 24.80 -46.77
C ALA A 537 15.65 26.29 -47.13
N ARG A 538 16.33 27.11 -46.31
CA ARG A 538 16.61 28.53 -46.63
C ARG A 538 17.60 28.71 -47.79
N SER A 539 18.55 27.79 -47.98
CA SER A 539 19.49 27.85 -49.11
C SER A 539 18.90 27.39 -50.45
N LEU A 540 17.78 26.66 -50.42
CA LEU A 540 17.03 26.23 -51.62
C LEU A 540 15.90 27.22 -52.01
N GLY A 541 15.63 28.22 -51.17
CA GLY A 541 14.59 29.24 -51.38
C GLY A 541 15.10 30.60 -51.89
N PHE A 542 16.38 30.71 -52.26
CA PHE A 542 16.94 31.87 -52.97
C PHE A 542 17.75 31.39 -54.20
N ARG A 543 17.03 31.00 -55.25
CA ARG A 543 17.45 31.13 -56.64
C ARG A 543 16.24 31.43 -57.51
#